data_AF-A0A822BS69-F1
#
_entry.id   AF-A0A822BS69-F1
#
_cell.length_a   1.000
_cell.length_b   1.000
_cell.length_c   1.000
_cell.angle_alpha   90.00
_cell.angle_beta   90.00
_cell.angle_gamma   90.00
#
_symmetry.space_group_name_H-M   'P 1'
#
loop_
_entity.id
_entity.type
_entity.pdbx_description
1 polymer ?
#
loop_
_entity_poly.entity_id
_entity_poly.type
_entity_poly.pdbx_seq_one_letter_code
_entity_poly.pdbx_strand_id
1 'polypeptide(L)'
;MLRAMIGSTQAKADIIPVDICVNMMIAIAWQTGIKHPNTTIPVYNCCTGHLGSLTWGKIIECGLGHLDTICMENAISCPHLQFTENKFRYFYLRFLQEVLPAFILDCYMRLIGRKPIFSKICDKIYKNVRTLDFFTTHSWIFPNDNSILLQNEMSEVDRQTFNFDVRDLDWSHYWHIYCLGAKQYLLREDLAHMPQCRKRNQRLKRLQNFLWFTSIALIVKIVFFKSFKFHRILIIFLRLIFSVLSTITKKIGFSSKK
;
A
#
# COMPACT_ATOMS: atom_id res chain seq x y z
N MET A 1 -7.28 6.50 4.08
CA MET A 1 -6.01 6.10 3.42
C MET A 1 -5.15 5.51 4.49
N LEU A 2 -4.46 4.41 4.19
CA LEU A 2 -3.45 3.87 5.08
C LEU A 2 -2.18 4.71 4.97
N ARG A 3 -1.61 5.10 6.11
CA ARG A 3 -0.43 5.97 6.23
C ARG A 3 0.65 5.32 7.06
N ALA A 4 0.28 4.64 8.14
CA ALA A 4 1.20 3.95 9.01
C ALA A 4 0.72 2.53 9.29
N MET A 5 1.66 1.61 9.44
CA MET A 5 1.40 0.25 9.91
C MET A 5 2.40 -0.11 11.02
N ILE A 6 1.96 -0.95 11.95
CA ILE A 6 2.89 -1.59 12.87
C ILE A 6 3.66 -2.65 12.08
N GLY A 7 4.97 -2.64 12.17
CA GLY A 7 5.82 -3.61 11.48
C GLY A 7 7.27 -3.20 11.46
N SER A 8 8.12 -4.19 11.16
CA SER A 8 9.55 -4.00 10.98
C SER A 8 9.87 -3.90 9.50
N THR A 9 10.63 -2.88 9.09
CA THR A 9 11.12 -2.79 7.71
C THR A 9 12.13 -3.89 7.38
N GLN A 10 12.74 -4.50 8.39
CA GLN A 10 13.69 -5.60 8.26
C GLN A 10 13.02 -6.97 8.32
N ALA A 11 11.75 -7.04 8.73
CA ALA A 11 11.03 -8.31 8.74
C ALA A 11 10.86 -8.85 7.32
N LYS A 12 11.07 -10.16 7.17
CA LYS A 12 10.89 -10.89 5.92
C LYS A 12 9.41 -10.92 5.54
N ALA A 13 9.13 -10.63 4.29
CA ALA A 13 7.80 -10.67 3.69
C ALA A 13 7.74 -11.83 2.71
N ASP A 14 7.06 -12.90 3.10
CA ASP A 14 6.89 -14.10 2.29
C ASP A 14 5.73 -13.93 1.30
N ILE A 15 5.95 -13.06 0.31
CA ILE A 15 4.99 -12.79 -0.77
C ILE A 15 5.42 -13.61 -1.97
N ILE A 16 4.51 -14.41 -2.51
CA ILE A 16 4.75 -15.23 -3.71
C ILE A 16 3.72 -14.86 -4.79
N PRO A 17 4.14 -14.52 -6.02
CA PRO A 17 3.23 -14.34 -7.14
C PRO A 17 2.41 -15.60 -7.40
N VAL A 18 1.14 -15.45 -7.77
CA VAL A 18 0.25 -16.60 -8.01
C VAL A 18 0.78 -17.52 -9.12
N ASP A 19 1.44 -16.98 -10.14
CA ASP A 19 1.99 -17.74 -11.26
C ASP A 19 3.11 -18.70 -10.81
N ILE A 20 3.91 -18.30 -9.82
CA ILE A 20 4.94 -19.15 -9.21
C ILE A 20 4.29 -20.33 -8.48
N CYS A 21 3.22 -20.09 -7.73
CA CYS A 21 2.46 -21.16 -7.09
C CYS A 21 1.87 -22.12 -8.12
N VAL A 22 1.33 -21.61 -9.23
CA VAL A 22 0.75 -22.44 -10.31
C VAL A 22 1.82 -23.29 -10.98
N ASN A 23 2.97 -22.72 -11.33
CA ASN A 23 4.09 -23.46 -11.91
C ASN A 23 4.56 -24.58 -10.97
N MET A 24 4.68 -24.29 -9.67
CA MET A 24 5.03 -25.31 -8.67
C MET A 24 3.97 -26.41 -8.59
N MET A 25 2.68 -26.08 -8.62
CA MET A 25 1.60 -27.09 -8.63
C MET A 25 1.67 -28.02 -9.84
N ILE A 26 1.98 -27.48 -11.03
CA ILE A 26 2.14 -28.28 -12.25
C ILE A 26 3.34 -29.23 -12.11
N ALA A 27 4.48 -28.74 -11.63
CA ALA A 27 5.67 -29.56 -11.41
C ALA A 27 5.43 -30.66 -10.36
N ILE A 28 4.71 -30.37 -9.28
CA ILE A 28 4.31 -31.37 -8.28
C ILE A 28 3.42 -32.44 -8.90
N ALA A 29 2.44 -32.05 -9.72
CA ALA A 29 1.54 -33.00 -10.37
C ALA A 29 2.32 -33.97 -11.29
N TRP A 30 3.29 -33.45 -12.05
CA TRP A 30 4.19 -34.26 -12.86
C TRP A 30 5.01 -35.25 -12.01
N GLN A 31 5.69 -34.77 -10.97
CA GLN A 31 6.53 -35.61 -10.11
C GLN A 31 5.70 -36.70 -9.40
N THR A 32 4.51 -36.34 -8.92
CA THR A 32 3.59 -37.27 -8.26
C THR A 32 3.09 -38.34 -9.22
N GLY A 33 2.79 -37.95 -10.47
CA GLY A 33 2.35 -38.87 -11.52
C GLY A 33 3.41 -39.86 -11.98
N ILE A 34 4.70 -39.56 -11.78
CA ILE A 34 5.80 -40.49 -12.09
C ILE A 34 6.16 -41.36 -10.89
N LYS A 35 6.31 -40.75 -9.70
CA LYS A 35 6.85 -41.45 -8.53
C LYS A 35 5.82 -42.31 -7.81
N HIS A 36 4.53 -42.02 -7.95
CA HIS A 36 3.43 -42.71 -7.25
C HIS A 36 3.76 -42.98 -5.77
N PRO A 37 3.91 -41.94 -4.94
CA PRO A 37 4.30 -42.12 -3.54
C PRO A 37 3.22 -42.88 -2.76
N ASN A 38 3.51 -44.14 -2.38
CA ASN A 38 2.54 -45.07 -1.81
C ASN A 38 2.41 -45.02 -0.28
N THR A 39 3.36 -44.39 0.42
CA THR A 39 3.47 -44.49 1.89
C THR A 39 3.45 -43.15 2.64
N THR A 40 3.91 -42.05 2.03
CA THR A 40 3.88 -40.73 2.67
C THR A 40 3.61 -39.66 1.63
N ILE A 41 2.60 -38.82 1.88
CA ILE A 41 2.24 -37.72 0.99
C ILE A 41 3.30 -36.62 1.16
N PRO A 42 4.10 -36.30 0.12
CA PRO A 42 5.08 -35.23 0.21
C PRO A 42 4.39 -33.87 0.33
N VAL A 43 4.92 -33.01 1.21
CA VAL A 43 4.44 -31.64 1.41
C VAL A 43 5.44 -30.67 0.80
N TYR A 44 4.96 -29.76 -0.06
CA TYR A 44 5.79 -28.75 -0.71
C TYR A 44 5.34 -27.36 -0.27
N ASN A 45 6.28 -26.55 0.21
CA ASN A 45 6.02 -25.17 0.59
C ASN A 45 6.45 -24.24 -0.55
N CYS A 46 5.51 -23.44 -1.06
CA CYS A 46 5.80 -22.38 -2.02
C CYS A 46 6.10 -21.11 -1.23
N CYS A 47 7.37 -20.91 -0.91
CA CYS A 47 7.83 -19.81 -0.07
C CYS A 47 9.25 -19.38 -0.45
N THR A 48 9.62 -18.18 -0.02
CA THR A 48 10.96 -17.61 -0.21
C THR A 48 12.04 -18.36 0.57
N GLY A 49 11.65 -19.04 1.66
CA GLY A 49 12.53 -19.83 2.52
C GLY A 49 13.79 -19.08 2.95
N HIS A 50 14.94 -19.74 2.79
CA HIS A 50 16.27 -19.14 2.99
C HIS A 50 16.84 -18.45 1.73
N LEU A 51 16.22 -18.66 0.57
CA LEU A 51 16.85 -18.48 -0.75
C LEU A 51 16.85 -17.04 -1.26
N GLY A 52 15.91 -16.21 -0.82
CA GLY A 52 15.83 -14.81 -1.26
C GLY A 52 14.80 -14.03 -0.46
N SER A 53 15.23 -13.36 0.60
CA SER A 53 14.29 -12.67 1.50
C SER A 53 13.96 -11.27 1.01
N LEU A 54 12.76 -11.13 0.45
CA LEU A 54 12.10 -9.83 0.30
C LEU A 54 11.75 -9.31 1.69
N THR A 55 12.04 -8.05 1.98
CA THR A 55 11.66 -7.41 3.26
C THR A 55 10.50 -6.46 3.05
N TRP A 56 9.73 -6.20 4.11
CA TRP A 56 8.67 -5.20 4.08
C TRP A 56 9.18 -3.81 3.70
N GLY A 57 10.41 -3.46 4.08
CA GLY A 57 11.08 -2.23 3.65
C GLY A 57 11.26 -2.15 2.12
N LYS A 58 11.78 -3.22 1.50
CA LYS A 58 11.96 -3.29 0.04
C LYS A 58 10.62 -3.22 -0.71
N ILE A 59 9.57 -3.87 -0.18
CA ILE A 59 8.23 -3.79 -0.76
C ILE A 59 7.71 -2.36 -0.76
N ILE A 60 7.86 -1.65 0.36
CA ILE A 60 7.46 -0.24 0.44
C ILE A 60 8.22 0.60 -0.57
N GLU A 61 9.55 0.42 -0.65
CA GLU A 61 10.40 1.18 -1.56
C GLU A 61 9.99 0.97 -3.03
N CYS A 62 9.90 -0.29 -3.47
CA CYS A 62 9.52 -0.64 -4.83
C CYS A 62 8.08 -0.22 -5.14
N GLY A 63 7.14 -0.57 -4.26
CA GLY A 63 5.71 -0.33 -4.45
C GLY A 63 5.34 1.14 -4.42
N LEU A 64 5.83 1.92 -3.44
CA LEU A 64 5.53 3.36 -3.38
C LEU A 64 6.15 4.13 -4.54
N GLY A 65 7.35 3.76 -4.99
CA GLY A 65 7.98 4.37 -6.17
C GLY A 65 7.10 4.24 -7.43
N HIS A 66 6.53 3.05 -7.64
CA HIS A 66 5.62 2.81 -8.77
C HIS A 66 4.25 3.48 -8.58
N LEU A 67 3.67 3.47 -7.39
CA LEU A 67 2.39 4.15 -7.13
C LEU A 67 2.46 5.67 -7.37
N ASP A 68 3.60 6.28 -7.07
CA ASP A 68 3.85 7.70 -7.31
C ASP A 68 3.91 8.06 -8.80
N THR A 69 4.37 7.13 -9.64
CA THR A 69 4.43 7.34 -11.10
C THR A 69 3.13 6.95 -11.78
N ILE A 70 2.53 5.81 -11.43
CA ILE A 70 1.30 5.29 -12.05
C ILE A 70 0.11 6.22 -11.79
N CYS A 71 -0.02 6.75 -10.56
CA CYS A 71 -1.06 7.70 -10.14
C CYS A 71 -2.52 7.25 -10.40
N MET A 72 -3.28 7.03 -9.34
CA MET A 72 -4.69 6.63 -9.46
C MET A 72 -5.63 7.81 -9.79
N GLU A 73 -6.63 7.58 -10.65
CA GLU A 73 -7.63 8.58 -11.05
C GLU A 73 -8.49 9.01 -9.85
N ASN A 74 -8.79 8.10 -8.94
CA ASN A 74 -9.65 8.42 -7.80
C ASN A 74 -8.92 8.71 -6.47
N ALA A 75 -7.60 8.86 -6.49
CA ALA A 75 -6.81 9.19 -5.30
C ALA A 75 -7.24 10.52 -4.64
N ILE A 76 -7.61 10.45 -3.35
CA ILE A 76 -7.98 11.62 -2.52
C ILE A 76 -6.74 12.28 -1.91
N SER A 77 -5.67 11.51 -1.76
CA SER A 77 -4.37 11.97 -1.27
C SER A 77 -3.25 11.21 -1.96
N CYS A 78 -2.02 11.71 -1.88
CA CYS A 78 -0.87 11.02 -2.45
C CYS A 78 -0.59 9.73 -1.66
N PRO A 79 -0.24 8.61 -2.31
CA PRO A 79 0.10 7.37 -1.61
C PRO A 79 1.33 7.61 -0.73
N HIS A 80 1.28 7.13 0.51
CA HIS A 80 2.41 7.12 1.43
C HIS A 80 2.12 6.06 2.48
N LEU A 81 3.10 5.22 2.75
CA LEU A 81 3.04 4.18 3.77
C LEU A 81 4.37 4.13 4.50
N GLN A 82 4.32 4.02 5.83
CA GLN A 82 5.50 3.80 6.65
C GLN A 82 5.25 2.70 7.67
N PHE A 83 6.25 1.86 7.88
CA PHE A 83 6.27 0.90 8.99
C PHE A 83 6.90 1.55 10.23
N THR A 84 6.38 1.22 11.40
CA THR A 84 6.96 1.60 12.69
C THR A 84 6.76 0.48 13.70
N GLU A 85 7.82 0.11 14.40
CA GLU A 85 7.75 -0.86 15.49
C GLU A 85 7.24 -0.20 16.79
N ASN A 86 7.47 1.10 16.94
CA ASN A 86 7.03 1.86 18.10
C ASN A 86 5.51 2.11 18.04
N LYS A 87 4.77 1.47 18.94
CA LYS A 87 3.30 1.59 19.07
C LYS A 87 2.86 3.02 19.39
N PHE A 88 3.57 3.75 20.23
CA PHE A 88 3.24 5.15 20.53
C PHE A 88 3.36 6.02 19.29
N ARG A 89 4.46 5.87 18.54
CA ARG A 89 4.65 6.56 17.26
C ARG A 89 3.55 6.18 16.26
N TYR A 90 3.18 4.91 16.17
CA TYR A 90 2.09 4.44 15.34
C TYR A 90 0.76 5.14 15.68
N PHE A 91 0.32 5.10 16.94
CA PHE A 91 -0.94 5.72 17.35
C PHE A 91 -0.95 7.23 17.12
N TYR A 92 0.17 7.91 17.39
CA TYR A 92 0.35 9.32 17.10
C TYR A 92 0.21 9.64 15.60
N LEU A 93 0.94 8.92 14.75
CA LEU A 93 0.89 9.11 13.29
C LEU A 93 -0.49 8.79 12.74
N ARG A 94 -1.11 7.70 13.17
CA ARG A 94 -2.47 7.31 12.79
C ARG A 94 -3.48 8.38 13.17
N PHE A 95 -3.40 8.89 14.40
CA PHE A 95 -4.32 9.95 14.84
C PHE A 95 -4.21 11.18 13.95
N LEU A 96 -2.98 11.66 13.69
CA LEU A 96 -2.76 12.89 12.92
C LEU A 96 -2.97 12.75 11.41
N GLN A 97 -2.61 11.60 10.82
CA GLN A 97 -2.56 11.43 9.37
C GLN A 97 -3.77 10.66 8.80
N GLU A 98 -4.52 9.95 9.63
CA GLU A 98 -5.69 9.16 9.20
C GLU A 98 -6.98 9.58 9.91
N VAL A 99 -7.00 9.59 11.24
CA VAL A 99 -8.23 9.80 12.03
C VAL A 99 -8.68 11.26 12.00
N LEU A 100 -7.78 12.19 12.35
CA LEU A 100 -8.10 13.62 12.38
C LEU A 100 -8.53 14.16 11.01
N PRO A 101 -7.82 13.86 9.89
CA PRO A 101 -8.27 14.29 8.57
C PRO A 101 -9.61 13.67 8.16
N ALA A 102 -9.84 12.39 8.48
CA ALA A 102 -11.11 11.72 8.19
C ALA A 102 -12.28 12.35 8.96
N PHE A 103 -12.06 12.71 10.23
CA PHE A 103 -13.04 13.39 11.05
C PHE A 103 -13.39 14.78 10.50
N ILE A 104 -12.38 15.59 10.14
CA ILE A 104 -12.59 16.91 9.51
C ILE A 104 -13.39 16.78 8.22
N LEU A 105 -13.05 15.80 7.38
CA LEU A 105 -13.78 15.52 6.15
C LEU A 105 -15.24 15.11 6.41
N ASP A 106 -15.49 14.29 7.43
CA ASP A 106 -16.85 13.88 7.80
C ASP A 106 -17.67 15.03 8.39
N CYS A 107 -17.07 15.90 9.19
CA CYS A 107 -17.69 17.15 9.65
C CYS A 107 -18.08 18.04 8.46
N TYR A 108 -17.18 18.22 7.49
CA TYR A 108 -17.47 18.98 6.29
C TYR A 108 -18.60 18.37 5.46
N MET A 109 -18.62 17.03 5.30
CA MET A 109 -19.71 16.34 4.61
C MET A 109 -21.06 16.61 5.27
N ARG A 110 -21.14 16.56 6.61
CA ARG A 110 -22.37 16.89 7.35
C ARG A 110 -22.82 18.33 7.11
N LEU A 111 -21.88 19.29 7.09
CA LEU A 111 -22.18 20.71 6.84
C LEU A 111 -22.78 20.95 5.45
N ILE A 112 -22.39 20.17 4.44
CA ILE A 112 -22.94 20.26 3.08
C ILE A 112 -24.12 19.30 2.84
N GLY A 113 -24.71 18.74 3.91
CA GLY A 113 -25.86 17.83 3.82
C GLY A 113 -25.56 16.45 3.24
N ARG A 114 -24.29 16.02 3.21
CA ARG A 114 -23.87 14.70 2.71
C ARG A 114 -23.57 13.73 3.85
N LYS A 115 -23.67 12.44 3.55
CA LYS A 115 -23.39 11.36 4.50
C LYS A 115 -21.88 11.29 4.82
N PRO A 116 -21.47 11.28 6.10
CA PRO A 116 -20.07 11.06 6.49
C PRO A 116 -19.67 9.60 6.25
N ILE A 117 -18.54 9.38 5.58
CA ILE A 117 -18.05 8.06 5.16
C ILE A 117 -16.58 7.81 5.52
N PHE A 118 -15.77 8.85 5.75
CA PHE A 118 -14.31 8.70 5.82
C PHE A 118 -13.86 8.00 7.09
N SER A 119 -14.47 8.31 8.24
CA SER A 119 -14.13 7.64 9.51
C SER A 119 -14.43 6.15 9.42
N LYS A 120 -15.55 5.76 8.79
CA LYS A 120 -15.90 4.34 8.55
C LYS A 120 -14.87 3.63 7.67
N ILE A 121 -14.37 4.31 6.64
CA ILE A 121 -13.30 3.77 5.77
C ILE A 121 -12.01 3.58 6.58
N CYS A 122 -11.61 4.59 7.36
CA CYS A 122 -10.42 4.48 8.22
C CYS A 122 -10.57 3.35 9.26
N ASP A 123 -11.74 3.16 9.86
CA ASP A 123 -12.00 2.07 10.80
C ASP A 123 -11.90 0.70 10.13
N LYS A 124 -12.43 0.55 8.91
CA LYS A 124 -12.30 -0.70 8.14
C LYS A 124 -10.84 -1.01 7.80
N ILE A 125 -10.08 0.00 7.36
CA ILE A 125 -8.64 -0.13 7.10
C ILE A 125 -7.92 -0.54 8.37
N TYR A 126 -8.19 0.12 9.49
CA TYR A 126 -7.55 -0.17 10.78
C TYR A 126 -7.79 -1.61 11.24
N LYS A 127 -9.03 -2.11 11.13
CA LYS A 127 -9.36 -3.50 11.47
C LYS A 127 -8.57 -4.49 10.62
N ASN A 128 -8.46 -4.25 9.31
CA ASN A 128 -7.73 -5.13 8.39
C ASN A 128 -6.21 -5.06 8.61
N VAL A 129 -5.65 -3.89 8.88
CA VAL A 129 -4.21 -3.75 9.14
C VAL A 129 -3.83 -4.48 10.42
N ARG A 130 -4.66 -4.39 11.46
CA ARG A 130 -4.42 -5.05 12.74
C ARG A 130 -4.33 -6.57 12.66
N THR A 131 -4.97 -7.21 11.69
CA THR A 131 -4.84 -8.66 11.50
C THR A 131 -3.48 -9.03 10.93
N LEU A 132 -2.75 -8.06 10.35
CA LEU A 132 -1.43 -8.26 9.76
C LEU A 132 -0.28 -7.95 10.73
N ASP A 133 -0.55 -7.29 11.87
CA ASP A 133 0.48 -6.83 12.82
C ASP A 133 1.47 -7.94 13.22
N PHE A 134 0.99 -9.17 13.41
CA PHE A 134 1.84 -10.31 13.76
C PHE A 134 2.83 -10.67 12.65
N PHE A 135 2.35 -10.69 11.40
CA PHE A 135 3.13 -11.05 10.21
C PHE A 135 4.06 -9.94 9.73
N THR A 136 3.72 -8.67 10.00
CA THR A 136 4.56 -7.52 9.63
C THR A 136 5.65 -7.22 10.64
N THR A 137 5.56 -7.76 11.86
CA THR A 137 6.55 -7.56 12.93
C THR A 137 7.54 -8.71 13.08
N HIS A 138 7.16 -9.92 12.66
CA HIS A 138 7.99 -11.12 12.80
C HIS A 138 8.47 -11.60 11.44
N SER A 139 9.69 -12.13 11.41
CA SER A 139 10.20 -12.86 10.23
C SER A 139 9.94 -14.34 10.41
N TRP A 140 9.52 -14.98 9.32
CA TRP A 140 9.31 -16.41 9.26
C TRP A 140 10.21 -17.00 8.20
N ILE A 141 10.73 -18.18 8.49
CA ILE A 141 11.48 -18.97 7.53
C ILE A 141 10.78 -20.32 7.49
N PHE A 142 10.15 -20.58 6.36
CA PHE A 142 9.50 -21.85 6.11
C PHE A 142 10.50 -22.77 5.38
N PRO A 143 10.69 -24.02 5.84
CA PRO A 143 11.53 -24.97 5.13
C PRO A 143 10.90 -25.30 3.79
N ASN A 144 11.71 -25.33 2.73
CA ASN A 144 11.28 -25.56 1.35
C ASN A 144 12.14 -26.60 0.63
N ASP A 145 12.78 -27.49 1.38
CA ASP A 145 13.71 -28.49 0.85
C ASP A 145 13.07 -29.37 -0.24
N ASN A 146 11.83 -29.81 -0.04
CA ASN A 146 11.09 -30.60 -1.04
C ASN A 146 10.86 -29.83 -2.35
N SER A 147 10.62 -28.52 -2.28
CA SER A 147 10.44 -27.66 -3.45
C SER A 147 11.76 -27.49 -4.20
N ILE A 148 12.88 -27.36 -3.48
CA ILE A 148 14.23 -27.31 -4.06
C ILE A 148 14.58 -28.63 -4.74
N LEU A 149 14.32 -29.75 -4.08
CA LEU A 149 14.55 -31.09 -4.64
C LEU A 149 13.72 -31.32 -5.90
N LEU A 150 12.43 -30.95 -5.89
CA LEU A 150 11.57 -31.01 -7.06
C LEU A 150 12.19 -30.25 -8.24
N GLN A 151 12.68 -29.04 -8.01
CA GLN A 151 13.29 -28.24 -9.07
C GLN A 151 14.57 -28.87 -9.63
N ASN A 152 15.36 -29.52 -8.79
CA ASN A 152 16.60 -30.19 -9.19
C ASN A 152 16.37 -31.48 -9.99
N GLU A 153 15.21 -32.11 -9.86
CA GLU A 153 14.83 -33.31 -10.62
C GLU A 153 14.25 -32.98 -12.01
N MET A 154 13.84 -31.74 -12.23
CA MET A 154 13.30 -31.31 -13.52
C MET A 154 14.40 -31.20 -14.57
N SER A 155 14.02 -31.44 -15.84
CA SER A 155 14.90 -31.14 -16.96
C SER A 155 15.15 -29.62 -17.05
N GLU A 156 16.24 -29.21 -17.70
CA GLU A 156 16.53 -27.78 -17.89
C GLU A 156 15.39 -27.05 -18.62
N VAL A 157 14.79 -27.71 -19.62
CA VAL A 157 13.68 -27.17 -20.41
C VAL A 157 12.45 -26.97 -19.55
N ASP A 158 12.10 -27.96 -18.72
CA ASP A 158 10.93 -27.86 -17.83
C ASP A 158 11.16 -26.84 -16.72
N ARG A 159 12.37 -26.73 -16.20
CA ARG A 159 12.72 -25.75 -15.16
C ARG A 159 12.56 -24.32 -15.66
N GLN A 160 12.88 -24.05 -16.92
CA GLN A 160 12.66 -22.75 -17.55
C GLN A 160 11.18 -22.51 -17.87
N THR A 161 10.47 -23.54 -18.35
CA THR A 161 9.05 -23.44 -18.74
C THR A 161 8.13 -23.25 -17.54
N PHE A 162 8.37 -24.01 -16.47
CA PHE A 162 7.60 -23.99 -15.23
C PHE A 162 8.47 -23.44 -14.10
N ASN A 163 9.10 -22.28 -14.32
CA ASN A 163 9.96 -21.69 -13.28
C ASN A 163 9.13 -21.30 -12.05
N PHE A 164 9.53 -21.80 -10.89
CA PHE A 164 8.99 -21.40 -9.59
C PHE A 164 10.09 -20.95 -8.62
N ASP A 165 11.28 -20.62 -9.12
CA ASP A 165 12.33 -19.98 -8.32
C ASP A 165 12.03 -18.50 -8.09
N VAL A 166 11.88 -18.16 -6.82
CA VAL A 166 11.57 -16.80 -6.39
C VAL A 166 12.78 -15.86 -6.49
N ARG A 167 14.00 -16.41 -6.57
CA ARG A 167 15.24 -15.63 -6.68
C ARG A 167 15.39 -14.93 -8.02
N ASP A 168 14.83 -15.50 -9.07
CA ASP A 168 14.90 -14.97 -10.43
C ASP A 168 13.94 -13.78 -10.65
N LEU A 169 13.07 -13.49 -9.67
CA LEU A 169 12.10 -12.41 -9.78
C LEU A 169 12.73 -11.03 -9.57
N ASP A 170 12.61 -10.18 -10.59
CA ASP A 170 12.74 -8.73 -10.42
C ASP A 170 11.49 -8.18 -9.72
N TRP A 171 11.60 -8.03 -8.40
CA TRP A 171 10.53 -7.47 -7.56
C TRP A 171 10.09 -6.08 -7.98
N SER A 172 11.00 -5.23 -8.49
CA SER A 172 10.64 -3.89 -8.94
C SER A 172 9.76 -3.96 -10.18
N HIS A 173 10.15 -4.77 -11.16
CA HIS A 173 9.35 -4.99 -12.37
C HIS A 173 8.00 -5.64 -12.05
N TYR A 174 7.99 -6.64 -11.16
CA TYR A 174 6.76 -7.27 -10.68
C TYR A 174 5.80 -6.26 -10.06
N TRP A 175 6.26 -5.42 -9.12
CA TRP A 175 5.42 -4.40 -8.48
C TRP A 175 4.91 -3.36 -9.49
N HIS A 176 5.69 -3.04 -10.52
CA HIS A 176 5.26 -2.15 -11.60
C HIS A 176 4.06 -2.72 -12.36
N ILE A 177 4.18 -3.97 -12.86
CA ILE A 177 3.11 -4.66 -13.58
C ILE A 177 1.90 -4.84 -12.66
N TYR A 178 2.12 -5.26 -11.41
CA TYR A 178 1.07 -5.43 -10.41
C TYR A 178 0.26 -4.14 -10.22
N CYS A 179 0.93 -2.99 -10.04
CA CYS A 179 0.25 -1.72 -9.85
C CYS A 179 -0.51 -1.26 -11.11
N LEU A 180 0.03 -1.51 -12.31
CA LEU A 180 -0.68 -1.24 -13.57
C LEU A 180 -1.91 -2.12 -13.73
N GLY A 181 -1.77 -3.42 -13.46
CA GLY A 181 -2.88 -4.37 -13.50
C GLY A 181 -3.96 -4.04 -12.48
N ALA A 182 -3.59 -3.65 -11.26
CA ALA A 182 -4.53 -3.18 -10.25
C ALA A 182 -5.28 -1.91 -10.71
N LYS A 183 -4.59 -0.97 -11.35
CA LYS A 183 -5.23 0.23 -11.92
C LYS A 183 -6.24 -0.13 -13.01
N GLN A 184 -5.84 -0.96 -13.97
CA GLN A 184 -6.67 -1.29 -15.14
C GLN A 184 -7.81 -2.26 -14.81
N TYR A 185 -7.53 -3.35 -14.10
CA TYR A 185 -8.49 -4.44 -13.93
C TYR A 185 -9.27 -4.34 -12.61
N LEU A 186 -8.60 -4.01 -11.51
CA LEU A 186 -9.25 -3.92 -10.19
C LEU A 186 -10.00 -2.59 -10.03
N LEU A 187 -9.35 -1.47 -10.36
CA LEU A 187 -9.94 -0.14 -10.24
C LEU A 187 -10.71 0.29 -11.49
N ARG A 188 -10.57 -0.43 -12.61
CA ARG A 188 -11.22 -0.12 -13.89
C ARG A 188 -10.92 1.29 -14.39
N GLU A 189 -9.69 1.76 -14.17
CA GLU A 189 -9.20 3.07 -14.63
C GLU A 189 -8.44 2.92 -15.95
N ASP A 190 -8.47 3.95 -16.79
CA ASP A 190 -7.78 3.93 -18.08
C ASP A 190 -6.31 4.34 -17.91
N LEU A 191 -5.41 3.56 -18.52
CA LEU A 191 -3.98 3.85 -18.55
C LEU A 191 -3.66 5.10 -19.38
N ALA A 192 -4.49 5.45 -20.37
CA ALA A 192 -4.33 6.67 -21.17
C ALA A 192 -4.40 7.95 -20.31
N HIS A 193 -5.13 7.93 -19.18
CA HIS A 193 -5.26 9.07 -18.28
C HIS A 193 -4.07 9.27 -17.33
N MET A 194 -3.05 8.40 -17.35
CA MET A 194 -1.89 8.50 -16.45
C MET A 194 -1.19 9.88 -16.49
N PRO A 195 -0.93 10.52 -17.65
CA PRO A 195 -0.26 11.83 -17.69
C PRO A 195 -1.07 12.92 -16.96
N GLN A 196 -2.40 12.89 -17.10
CA GLN A 196 -3.30 13.82 -16.42
C GLN A 196 -3.31 13.55 -14.91
N CYS A 197 -3.34 12.27 -14.52
CA CYS A 197 -3.26 11.84 -13.12
C CYS A 197 -1.96 12.28 -12.45
N ARG A 198 -0.82 12.17 -13.15
CA ARG A 198 0.49 12.64 -12.66
C ARG A 198 0.50 14.13 -12.39
N LYS A 199 0.06 14.96 -13.35
CA LYS A 199 -0.03 16.42 -13.17
C LYS A 199 -0.89 16.78 -11.96
N ARG A 200 -2.00 16.09 -11.78
CA ARG A 200 -2.90 16.29 -10.64
C ARG A 200 -2.29 15.82 -9.32
N ASN A 201 -1.63 14.66 -9.29
CA ASN A 201 -0.95 14.16 -8.10
C ASN A 201 0.16 15.12 -7.65
N GLN A 202 0.92 15.69 -8.60
CA GLN A 202 1.91 16.73 -8.31
C GLN A 202 1.27 17.99 -7.70
N ARG A 203 0.13 18.46 -8.23
CA ARG A 203 -0.61 19.59 -7.63
C ARG A 203 -1.07 19.26 -6.21
N LEU A 204 -1.56 18.04 -5.98
CA LEU A 204 -2.00 17.58 -4.67
C LEU A 204 -0.83 17.50 -3.68
N LYS A 205 0.34 16.99 -4.10
CA LYS A 205 1.58 17.01 -3.30
C LYS A 205 1.97 18.42 -2.92
N ARG A 206 2.00 19.36 -3.87
CA ARG A 206 2.32 20.77 -3.59
C ARG A 206 1.35 21.39 -2.59
N LEU A 207 0.05 21.15 -2.77
CA LEU A 207 -0.99 21.65 -1.88
C LEU A 207 -0.88 21.06 -0.47
N GLN A 208 -0.63 19.75 -0.36
CA GLN A 208 -0.40 19.08 0.93
C GLN A 208 0.84 19.61 1.63
N ASN A 209 1.97 19.75 0.93
CA ASN A 209 3.19 20.31 1.48
C ASN A 209 2.97 21.76 1.94
N PHE A 210 2.30 22.57 1.13
CA PHE A 210 1.98 23.95 1.49
C PHE A 210 1.09 24.03 2.74
N LEU A 211 0.05 23.20 2.84
CA LEU A 211 -0.79 23.10 4.04
C LEU A 211 0.02 22.67 5.27
N TRP A 212 0.96 21.74 5.11
CA TRP A 212 1.79 21.27 6.20
C TRP A 212 2.75 22.36 6.70
N PHE A 213 3.49 23.01 5.81
CA PHE A 213 4.36 24.14 6.16
C PHE A 213 3.59 25.32 6.77
N THR A 214 2.41 25.66 6.24
CA THR A 214 1.58 26.73 6.81
C THR A 214 1.03 26.36 8.19
N SER A 215 0.66 25.09 8.42
CA SER A 215 0.25 24.61 9.75
C SER A 215 1.40 24.73 10.76
N ILE A 216 2.62 24.33 10.38
CA ILE A 216 3.81 24.47 11.24
C ILE A 216 4.09 25.94 11.56
N ALA A 217 4.09 26.81 10.55
CA ALA A 217 4.31 28.24 10.73
C ALA A 217 3.25 28.87 11.66
N LEU A 218 2.00 28.41 11.56
CA LEU A 218 0.90 28.87 12.42
C LEU A 218 1.08 28.39 13.88
N ILE A 219 1.50 27.14 14.10
CA ILE A 219 1.82 26.61 15.43
C ILE A 219 2.98 27.39 16.06
N VAL A 220 4.09 27.56 15.35
CA VAL A 220 5.24 28.35 15.81
C VAL A 220 4.80 29.77 16.17
N LYS A 221 3.99 30.40 15.31
CA LYS A 221 3.48 31.74 15.60
C LYS A 221 2.59 31.78 16.85
N ILE A 222 1.71 30.81 17.07
CA ILE A 222 0.87 30.73 18.28
C ILE A 222 1.72 30.60 19.53
N VAL A 223 2.71 29.72 19.51
CA VAL A 223 3.57 29.42 20.67
C VAL A 223 4.47 30.61 21.02
N PHE A 224 5.06 31.27 20.01
CA PHE A 224 6.09 32.29 20.23
C PHE A 224 5.59 33.73 20.16
N PHE A 225 4.46 34.00 19.47
CA PHE A 225 4.00 35.36 19.22
C PHE A 225 2.48 35.50 19.46
N LYS A 226 2.08 35.98 20.64
CA LYS A 226 0.71 36.47 20.92
C LYS A 226 0.41 37.74 20.12
N SER A 227 0.31 37.65 18.80
CA SER A 227 0.21 38.79 17.89
C SER A 227 -1.18 38.95 17.28
N PHE A 228 -1.71 40.18 17.29
CA PHE A 228 -3.01 40.59 16.73
C PHE A 228 -3.19 40.27 15.23
N LYS A 229 -2.08 40.13 14.46
CA LYS A 229 -2.10 39.74 13.03
C LYS A 229 -2.40 38.26 12.79
N PHE A 230 -2.69 37.47 13.83
CA PHE A 230 -3.04 36.04 13.76
C PHE A 230 -4.33 35.80 12.95
N HIS A 231 -5.34 36.63 13.12
CA HIS A 231 -6.65 36.45 12.49
C HIS A 231 -6.59 36.43 10.96
N ARG A 232 -5.78 37.31 10.33
CA ARG A 232 -5.61 37.32 8.85
C ARG A 232 -4.98 36.03 8.34
N ILE A 233 -3.97 35.50 9.02
CA ILE A 233 -3.30 34.25 8.61
C ILE A 233 -4.24 33.06 8.80
N LEU A 234 -4.96 33.01 9.92
CA LEU A 234 -5.95 31.97 10.19
C LEU A 234 -7.06 31.95 9.12
N ILE A 235 -7.57 33.12 8.70
CA ILE A 235 -8.57 33.19 7.62
C ILE A 235 -8.01 32.64 6.30
N ILE A 236 -6.78 33.00 5.94
CA ILE A 236 -6.14 32.48 4.71
C ILE A 236 -6.03 30.95 4.79
N PHE A 237 -5.57 30.43 5.93
CA PHE A 237 -5.46 28.99 6.16
C PHE A 237 -6.81 28.26 6.10
N LEU A 238 -7.86 28.81 6.73
CA LEU A 238 -9.22 28.27 6.67
C LEU A 238 -9.78 28.28 5.24
N ARG A 239 -9.53 29.34 4.45
CA ARG A 239 -9.92 29.40 3.04
C ARG A 239 -9.22 28.31 2.21
N LEU A 240 -7.94 28.05 2.47
CA LEU A 240 -7.19 26.97 1.83
C LEU A 240 -7.76 25.59 2.17
N ILE A 241 -8.02 25.33 3.45
CA ILE A 241 -8.69 24.09 3.89
C ILE A 241 -10.01 23.93 3.14
N PHE A 242 -10.84 24.98 3.10
CA PHE A 242 -12.10 24.95 2.38
C PHE A 242 -11.94 24.69 0.88
N SER A 243 -10.91 25.26 0.24
CA SER A 243 -10.58 24.98 -1.18
C SER A 243 -10.22 23.51 -1.40
N VAL A 244 -9.49 22.89 -0.47
CA VAL A 244 -9.12 21.47 -0.56
C VAL A 244 -10.35 20.60 -0.35
N LEU A 245 -11.13 20.89 0.69
CA LEU A 245 -12.36 20.19 1.02
C LEU A 245 -13.37 20.23 -0.15
N SER A 246 -13.55 21.39 -0.78
CA SER A 246 -14.43 21.55 -1.94
C SER A 246 -13.95 20.78 -3.18
N THR A 247 -12.63 20.65 -3.36
CA THR A 247 -12.05 19.83 -4.44
C THR A 247 -12.32 18.34 -4.18
N ILE A 248 -12.20 17.90 -2.93
CA ILE A 248 -12.48 16.51 -2.52
C ILE A 248 -13.97 16.18 -2.66
N THR A 249 -14.88 17.09 -2.27
CA THR A 249 -16.34 16.85 -2.41
C THR A 249 -16.83 16.82 -3.85
N LYS A 250 -16.30 17.67 -4.73
CA LYS A 250 -16.59 17.60 -6.17
C LYS A 250 -16.23 16.22 -6.72
N LYS A 251 -15.09 15.67 -6.30
CA LYS A 251 -14.62 14.35 -6.71
C LYS A 251 -15.54 13.22 -6.23
N ILE A 252 -15.98 13.27 -4.98
CA ILE A 252 -16.91 12.28 -4.42
C ILE A 252 -18.31 12.39 -5.05
N GLY A 253 -18.72 13.60 -5.42
CA GLY A 253 -20.00 13.86 -6.09
C GLY A 253 -20.12 13.24 -7.47
N PHE A 254 -19.01 13.01 -8.17
CA PHE A 254 -18.99 12.26 -9.44
C PHE A 254 -19.10 10.74 -9.26
N SER A 255 -18.94 10.21 -8.05
CA SER A 255 -19.02 8.77 -7.76
C SER A 255 -20.42 8.32 -7.29
N SER A 256 -21.36 9.24 -7.05
CA SER A 256 -22.72 8.94 -6.56
C SER A 256 -23.77 8.77 -7.66
N LYS A 257 -23.36 8.46 -8.89
CA LYS A 257 -24.27 7.97 -9.95
C LYS A 257 -23.81 6.59 -10.41
N LYS A 258 -24.14 5.58 -9.61
CA LYS A 258 -24.48 4.21 -10.05
C LYS A 258 -25.49 3.66 -9.06
#